data_AF-A0A7W0Z8V9-F1
#
_entry.id   AF-A0A7W0Z8V9-F1
#
_cell.length_a   1.000
_cell.length_b   1.000
_cell.length_c   1.000
_cell.angle_alpha   90.00
_cell.angle_beta   90.00
_cell.angle_gamma   90.00
#
_symmetry.space_group_name_H-M   'P 1'
#
loop_
_entity.id
_entity.type
_entity.pdbx_description
1 polymer ?
#
loop_
_entity_poly.entity_id
_entity_poly.type
_entity_poly.pdbx_seq_one_letter_code
_entity_poly.pdbx_strand_id
1 'polypeptide(L)'
;MPPLISYDEALALGEIEDHAEIEALIERAWRARVERFADSTDMCSLVNAKSGGCAEDCGFCAQSRFAEADTPMHAMMSPEEILEHARAAEAAGAHRFCMVTQGQGLSKRDFQKILDGARLVAEQTGLKRCASVGHMSADRARALKEAGIQRVHHNVETAESYYDEVSTTVRYEGRLRTIDAVREAGLETCVGGILNLGESRAQRVEMAFQLAEIDPTSVPINMLNPRAGTKFGDRDYMDPWEAVKWIAIFRLILPGALFRLCGGRVENLGELHALAVRAGINGVMMGNFLTTLGSEPADDRAMFEELGLSVARQDDNGSNPRPDNRSGWLEGEAPQAEGAALVDSRSEARFWDPSTQLRHHRKPSVPPRPDGAPNRALPAEGSVALPQVVQVDPAAPGG
;
A
#
# COMPACT_ATOMS: atom_id res chain seq x y z
N MET A 1 -1.24 -15.07 15.46
CA MET A 1 -0.64 -16.44 15.29
C MET A 1 0.85 -16.34 15.56
N PRO A 2 1.51 -17.26 16.28
CA PRO A 2 2.93 -17.11 16.58
C PRO A 2 3.79 -17.15 15.30
N PRO A 3 4.93 -16.45 15.28
CA PRO A 3 5.94 -16.60 14.23
C PRO A 3 6.38 -18.04 14.01
N LEU A 4 6.66 -18.41 12.76
CA LEU A 4 7.20 -19.73 12.37
C LEU A 4 8.73 -19.81 12.48
N ILE A 5 9.39 -18.67 12.71
CA ILE A 5 10.83 -18.53 12.89
C ILE A 5 11.10 -17.67 14.12
N SER A 6 12.23 -17.93 14.78
CA SER A 6 12.67 -17.11 15.91
C SER A 6 13.30 -15.80 15.43
N TYR A 7 13.52 -14.87 16.37
CA TYR A 7 14.22 -13.62 16.10
C TYR A 7 15.65 -13.88 15.57
N ASP A 8 16.38 -14.78 16.23
CA ASP A 8 17.75 -15.15 15.83
C ASP A 8 17.79 -15.84 14.46
N GLU A 9 16.80 -16.69 14.15
CA GLU A 9 16.67 -17.31 12.83
C GLU A 9 16.39 -16.25 11.76
N ALA A 10 15.52 -15.28 12.03
CA ALA A 10 15.24 -14.18 11.11
C ALA A 10 16.47 -13.30 10.83
N LEU A 11 17.30 -13.03 11.86
CA LEU A 11 18.59 -12.35 11.68
C LEU A 11 19.51 -13.15 10.77
N ALA A 12 19.67 -14.46 11.03
CA ALA A 12 20.53 -15.33 10.21
C ALA A 12 20.05 -15.40 8.75
N LEU A 13 18.74 -15.55 8.52
CA LEU A 13 18.14 -15.53 7.18
C LEU A 13 18.35 -14.17 6.48
N GLY A 14 18.35 -13.07 7.24
CA GLY A 14 18.61 -11.74 6.72
C GLY A 14 20.00 -11.59 6.08
N GLU A 15 20.98 -12.35 6.54
CA GLU A 15 22.37 -12.33 6.04
C GLU A 15 22.62 -13.21 4.81
N ILE A 16 21.65 -14.01 4.39
CA ILE A 16 21.80 -14.88 3.20
C ILE A 16 21.89 -14.03 1.93
N GLU A 17 22.91 -14.27 1.11
CA GLU A 17 23.11 -13.60 -0.19
C GLU A 17 23.10 -14.59 -1.37
N ASP A 18 23.23 -15.89 -1.09
CA ASP A 18 23.15 -16.93 -2.12
C ASP A 18 21.73 -17.09 -2.64
N HIS A 19 21.54 -17.00 -3.97
CA HIS A 19 20.22 -17.04 -4.57
C HIS A 19 19.53 -18.39 -4.40
N ALA A 20 20.26 -19.51 -4.40
CA ALA A 20 19.65 -20.83 -4.22
C ALA A 20 19.13 -21.00 -2.78
N GLU A 21 19.83 -20.45 -1.79
CA GLU A 21 19.34 -20.37 -0.41
C GLU A 21 18.11 -19.46 -0.28
N ILE A 22 18.09 -18.31 -0.98
CA ILE A 22 16.91 -17.42 -1.03
C ILE A 22 15.72 -18.13 -1.68
N GLU A 23 15.93 -18.89 -2.76
CA GLU A 23 14.87 -19.67 -3.42
C GLU A 23 14.29 -20.75 -2.48
N ALA A 24 15.13 -21.42 -1.70
CA ALA A 24 14.68 -22.38 -0.70
C ALA A 24 13.84 -21.72 0.40
N LEU A 25 14.23 -20.50 0.82
CA LEU A 25 13.46 -19.68 1.76
C LEU A 25 12.10 -19.26 1.17
N ILE A 26 12.07 -18.84 -0.10
CA ILE A 26 10.84 -18.50 -0.82
C ILE A 26 9.89 -19.69 -0.87
N GLU A 27 10.39 -20.89 -1.17
CA GLU A 27 9.58 -22.10 -1.19
C GLU A 27 8.98 -22.42 0.19
N ARG A 28 9.75 -22.20 1.27
CA ARG A 28 9.23 -22.33 2.65
C ARG A 28 8.12 -21.30 2.92
N ALA A 29 8.30 -20.05 2.52
CA ALA A 29 7.30 -19.00 2.69
C ALA A 29 6.04 -19.24 1.84
N TRP A 30 6.20 -19.78 0.63
CA TRP A 30 5.10 -20.19 -0.25
C TRP A 30 4.22 -21.25 0.41
N ARG A 31 4.83 -22.29 0.99
CA ARG A 31 4.09 -23.34 1.71
C ARG A 31 3.31 -22.76 2.88
N ALA A 32 3.92 -21.89 3.69
CA ALA A 32 3.24 -21.21 4.78
C ALA A 32 2.05 -20.36 4.29
N ARG A 33 2.19 -19.69 3.14
CA ARG A 33 1.10 -18.94 2.50
C ARG A 33 0.00 -19.87 1.99
N VAL A 34 0.32 -20.94 1.28
CA VAL A 34 -0.67 -21.87 0.70
C VAL A 34 -1.41 -22.65 1.78
N GLU A 35 -0.73 -23.11 2.83
CA GLU A 35 -1.38 -23.79 3.96
C GLU A 35 -2.47 -22.92 4.62
N ARG A 36 -2.25 -21.59 4.63
CA ARG A 36 -3.15 -20.65 5.30
C ARG A 36 -4.21 -20.04 4.38
N PHE A 37 -3.86 -19.80 3.14
CA PHE A 37 -4.65 -19.02 2.20
C PHE A 37 -5.04 -19.80 0.95
N ALA A 38 -4.58 -21.04 0.76
CA ALA A 38 -4.76 -21.79 -0.48
C ALA A 38 -4.39 -20.92 -1.70
N ASP A 39 -5.29 -20.79 -2.67
CA ASP A 39 -5.15 -19.95 -3.85
C ASP A 39 -5.71 -18.52 -3.66
N SER A 40 -6.18 -18.17 -2.46
CA SER A 40 -6.87 -16.90 -2.20
C SER A 40 -6.02 -15.66 -2.39
N THR A 41 -6.62 -14.65 -3.02
CA THR A 41 -5.99 -13.35 -3.25
C THR A 41 -6.83 -12.20 -2.70
N ASP A 42 -6.19 -11.06 -2.48
CA ASP A 42 -6.83 -9.81 -2.05
C ASP A 42 -6.31 -8.69 -2.92
N MET A 43 -6.98 -8.35 -4.02
CA MET A 43 -6.55 -7.27 -4.90
C MET A 43 -7.12 -5.92 -4.45
N CYS A 44 -6.28 -4.92 -4.25
CA CYS A 44 -6.71 -3.58 -3.84
C CYS A 44 -6.46 -2.58 -4.95
N SER A 45 -7.33 -1.59 -5.04
CA SER A 45 -7.02 -0.32 -5.67
C SER A 45 -7.26 0.82 -4.66
N LEU A 46 -6.76 2.00 -4.97
CA LEU A 46 -6.89 3.18 -4.12
C LEU A 46 -7.30 4.40 -4.93
N VAL A 47 -7.79 5.40 -4.21
CA VAL A 47 -7.90 6.77 -4.70
C VAL A 47 -7.11 7.68 -3.75
N ASN A 48 -6.31 8.58 -4.32
CA ASN A 48 -5.73 9.69 -3.57
C ASN A 48 -6.79 10.79 -3.43
N ALA A 49 -7.70 10.65 -2.47
CA ALA A 49 -8.87 11.51 -2.29
C ALA A 49 -8.52 12.95 -1.88
N LYS A 50 -7.32 13.17 -1.34
CA LYS A 50 -6.76 14.49 -1.04
C LYS A 50 -5.24 14.43 -1.12
N SER A 51 -4.67 15.24 -2.00
CA SER A 51 -3.25 15.16 -2.34
C SER A 51 -2.47 16.45 -2.10
N GLY A 52 -1.22 16.31 -1.68
CA GLY A 52 -0.24 17.40 -1.57
C GLY A 52 -0.40 18.32 -0.35
N GLY A 53 0.67 19.03 0.00
CA GLY A 53 0.67 20.02 1.10
C GLY A 53 0.59 19.41 2.50
N CYS A 54 1.10 18.18 2.68
CA CYS A 54 1.10 17.49 3.97
C CYS A 54 1.96 18.23 4.99
N ALA A 55 1.46 18.37 6.21
CA ALA A 55 2.18 19.03 7.30
C ALA A 55 3.31 18.19 7.89
N GLU A 56 3.41 16.92 7.51
CA GLU A 56 4.41 15.98 8.05
C GLU A 56 5.74 16.03 7.30
N ASP A 57 6.82 15.70 7.99
CA ASP A 57 8.18 15.66 7.46
C ASP A 57 8.66 14.25 7.07
N CYS A 58 7.77 13.30 6.77
CA CYS A 58 8.15 11.95 6.36
C CYS A 58 9.21 11.97 5.24
N GLY A 59 10.39 11.39 5.51
CA GLY A 59 11.58 11.52 4.66
C GLY A 59 11.45 10.94 3.25
N PHE A 60 10.53 9.98 3.06
CA PHE A 60 10.24 9.33 1.78
C PHE A 60 9.13 10.03 0.97
N CYS A 61 8.36 10.95 1.57
CA CYS A 61 7.06 11.33 1.02
C CYS A 61 7.12 12.60 0.18
N ALA A 62 6.89 12.48 -1.14
CA ALA A 62 6.80 13.63 -2.05
C ALA A 62 5.65 14.61 -1.71
N GLN A 63 4.60 14.13 -1.03
CA GLN A 63 3.48 14.96 -0.59
C GLN A 63 3.80 15.83 0.62
N SER A 64 4.93 15.58 1.32
CA SER A 64 5.41 16.41 2.42
C SER A 64 5.60 17.85 1.96
N ARG A 65 5.10 18.83 2.73
CA ARG A 65 5.38 20.24 2.45
C ARG A 65 6.87 20.58 2.53
N PHE A 66 7.66 19.75 3.22
CA PHE A 66 9.10 19.92 3.37
C PHE A 66 9.90 19.31 2.21
N ALA A 67 9.27 18.51 1.33
CA ALA A 67 9.95 17.99 0.14
C ALA A 67 9.92 19.00 -1.02
N GLU A 68 11.03 19.14 -1.75
CA GLU A 68 11.11 19.86 -3.03
C GLU A 68 10.47 19.08 -4.18
N ALA A 69 10.28 17.77 -4.01
CA ALA A 69 9.68 16.90 -5.01
C ALA A 69 8.32 17.42 -5.50
N ASP A 70 8.14 17.39 -6.82
CA ASP A 70 6.86 17.63 -7.45
C ASP A 70 5.87 16.53 -7.05
N THR A 71 4.64 16.94 -6.77
CA THR A 71 3.55 16.04 -6.38
C THR A 71 2.23 16.55 -6.94
N PRO A 72 1.27 15.67 -7.24
CA PRO A 72 -0.09 16.10 -7.50
C PRO A 72 -0.67 16.80 -6.27
N MET A 73 -1.38 17.89 -6.48
CA MET A 73 -1.98 18.68 -5.40
C MET A 73 -3.40 19.07 -5.76
N HIS A 74 -4.36 18.64 -4.95
CA HIS A 74 -5.77 18.97 -5.14
C HIS A 74 -6.52 18.90 -3.80
N ALA A 75 -7.67 19.57 -3.76
CA ALA A 75 -8.56 19.55 -2.60
C ALA A 75 -9.21 18.18 -2.41
N MET A 76 -9.87 18.01 -1.26
CA MET A 76 -10.63 16.81 -0.95
C MET A 76 -11.75 16.59 -1.98
N MET A 77 -11.72 15.43 -2.64
CA MET A 77 -12.73 14.98 -3.61
C MET A 77 -14.14 14.98 -3.02
N SER A 78 -15.16 15.09 -3.87
CA SER A 78 -16.56 14.86 -3.50
C SER A 78 -16.84 13.36 -3.32
N PRO A 79 -17.89 12.98 -2.56
CA PRO A 79 -18.34 11.59 -2.46
C PRO A 79 -18.61 10.94 -3.84
N GLU A 80 -19.12 11.71 -4.80
CA GLU A 80 -19.43 11.25 -6.16
C GLU A 80 -18.16 10.97 -6.97
N GLU A 81 -17.14 11.82 -6.87
CA GLU A 81 -15.82 11.59 -7.48
C GLU A 81 -15.16 10.33 -6.89
N ILE A 82 -15.27 10.12 -5.57
CA ILE A 82 -14.78 8.89 -4.90
C ILE A 82 -15.51 7.65 -5.47
N LEU A 83 -16.83 7.73 -5.66
CA LEU A 83 -17.62 6.63 -6.21
C LEU A 83 -17.23 6.33 -7.67
N GLU A 84 -16.95 7.34 -8.49
CA GLU A 84 -16.48 7.14 -9.87
C GLU A 84 -15.18 6.33 -9.89
N HIS A 85 -14.22 6.68 -9.04
CA HIS A 85 -12.99 5.91 -8.85
C HIS A 85 -13.23 4.48 -8.35
N ALA A 86 -14.18 4.30 -7.43
CA ALA A 86 -14.53 2.98 -6.94
C ALA A 86 -15.12 2.11 -8.06
N ARG A 87 -16.00 2.65 -8.90
CA ARG A 87 -16.55 1.92 -10.06
C ARG A 87 -15.45 1.55 -11.07
N ALA A 88 -14.49 2.43 -11.30
CA ALA A 88 -13.33 2.12 -12.15
C ALA A 88 -12.47 1.00 -11.54
N ALA A 89 -12.20 1.05 -10.23
CA ALA A 89 -11.47 -0.01 -9.53
C ALA A 89 -12.21 -1.36 -9.56
N GLU A 90 -13.52 -1.34 -9.38
CA GLU A 90 -14.40 -2.51 -9.50
C GLU A 90 -14.34 -3.12 -10.90
N ALA A 91 -14.47 -2.28 -11.95
CA ALA A 91 -14.36 -2.72 -13.33
C ALA A 91 -12.97 -3.27 -13.68
N ALA A 92 -11.92 -2.79 -13.00
CA ALA A 92 -10.55 -3.29 -13.12
C ALA A 92 -10.32 -4.63 -12.37
N GLY A 93 -11.31 -5.13 -11.63
CA GLY A 93 -11.23 -6.40 -10.89
C GLY A 93 -10.66 -6.27 -9.48
N ALA A 94 -10.65 -5.07 -8.89
CA ALA A 94 -10.26 -4.92 -7.49
C ALA A 94 -11.28 -5.63 -6.57
N HIS A 95 -10.79 -6.25 -5.50
CA HIS A 95 -11.64 -6.79 -4.42
C HIS A 95 -11.94 -5.73 -3.37
N ARG A 96 -11.02 -4.78 -3.20
CA ARG A 96 -11.08 -3.74 -2.17
C ARG A 96 -10.64 -2.38 -2.73
N PHE A 97 -11.30 -1.33 -2.24
CA PHE A 97 -11.03 0.05 -2.61
C PHE A 97 -10.65 0.89 -1.38
N CYS A 98 -9.50 1.56 -1.45
CA CYS A 98 -8.96 2.34 -0.36
C CYS A 98 -9.04 3.85 -0.63
N MET A 99 -9.74 4.59 0.23
CA MET A 99 -9.75 6.05 0.22
C MET A 99 -8.56 6.57 1.01
N VAL A 100 -7.59 7.19 0.33
CA VAL A 100 -6.33 7.66 0.93
C VAL A 100 -6.27 9.18 0.91
N THR A 101 -5.82 9.78 2.00
CA THR A 101 -5.60 11.23 2.07
C THR A 101 -4.25 11.54 2.67
N GLN A 102 -3.63 12.63 2.21
CA GLN A 102 -2.47 13.21 2.89
C GLN A 102 -2.84 13.81 4.26
N GLY A 103 -1.82 13.92 5.12
CA GLY A 103 -1.88 14.71 6.35
C GLY A 103 -1.97 13.86 7.62
N GLN A 104 -1.68 14.50 8.75
CA GLN A 104 -1.81 13.92 10.08
C GLN A 104 -3.26 13.54 10.44
N GLY A 105 -4.26 14.16 9.80
CA GLY A 105 -5.67 13.85 10.02
C GLY A 105 -6.58 14.83 9.29
N LEU A 106 -7.84 14.43 9.07
CA LEU A 106 -8.80 15.25 8.33
C LEU A 106 -9.52 16.28 9.20
N SER A 107 -9.91 17.39 8.57
CA SER A 107 -10.89 18.33 9.14
C SER A 107 -12.24 17.63 9.32
N LYS A 108 -13.14 18.17 10.17
CA LYS A 108 -14.49 17.61 10.34
C LYS A 108 -15.25 17.49 9.01
N ARG A 109 -15.12 18.52 8.16
CA ARG A 109 -15.76 18.57 6.83
C ARG A 109 -15.18 17.51 5.88
N ASP A 110 -13.86 17.40 5.80
CA ASP A 110 -13.22 16.43 4.90
C ASP A 110 -13.44 14.99 5.39
N PHE A 111 -13.49 14.78 6.71
CA PHE A 111 -13.83 13.49 7.29
C PHE A 111 -15.26 13.08 6.95
N GLN A 112 -16.22 14.01 7.02
CA GLN A 112 -17.60 13.73 6.62
C GLN A 112 -17.69 13.28 5.15
N LYS A 113 -16.92 13.89 4.24
CA LYS A 113 -16.85 13.45 2.84
C LYS A 113 -16.35 12.01 2.68
N ILE A 114 -15.40 11.58 3.50
CA ILE A 114 -14.95 10.16 3.52
C ILE A 114 -16.10 9.25 3.97
N LEU A 115 -16.85 9.62 5.01
CA LEU A 115 -17.99 8.82 5.47
C LEU A 115 -19.07 8.72 4.39
N ASP A 116 -19.40 9.83 3.74
CA ASP A 116 -20.42 9.86 2.69
C ASP A 116 -19.96 9.07 1.45
N GLY A 117 -18.69 9.21 1.06
CA GLY A 117 -18.09 8.41 0.00
C GLY A 117 -18.08 6.91 0.32
N ALA A 118 -17.75 6.53 1.56
CA ALA A 118 -17.77 5.13 1.99
C ALA A 118 -19.17 4.50 1.89
N ARG A 119 -20.22 5.23 2.28
CA ARG A 119 -21.60 4.79 2.14
C ARG A 119 -22.00 4.63 0.68
N LEU A 120 -21.68 5.62 -0.17
CA LEU A 120 -21.95 5.52 -1.60
C LEU A 120 -21.26 4.30 -2.24
N VAL A 121 -19.99 4.06 -1.93
CA VAL A 121 -19.26 2.89 -2.44
C VAL A 121 -19.90 1.59 -1.93
N ALA A 122 -20.35 1.55 -0.68
CA ALA A 122 -21.04 0.38 -0.14
C ALA A 122 -22.42 0.12 -0.79
N GLU A 123 -23.14 1.17 -1.17
CA GLU A 123 -24.45 1.06 -1.80
C GLU A 123 -24.38 0.71 -3.30
N GLN A 124 -23.30 1.12 -3.98
CA GLN A 124 -23.25 1.18 -5.44
C GLN A 124 -22.20 0.26 -6.07
N THR A 125 -21.40 -0.43 -5.27
CA THR A 125 -20.36 -1.37 -5.73
C THR A 125 -20.36 -2.59 -4.81
N GLY A 126 -19.81 -3.72 -5.26
CA GLY A 126 -19.51 -4.87 -4.39
C GLY A 126 -18.11 -4.82 -3.75
N LEU A 127 -17.46 -3.66 -3.68
CA LEU A 127 -16.07 -3.55 -3.23
C LEU A 127 -15.97 -3.55 -1.71
N LYS A 128 -15.01 -4.29 -1.15
CA LYS A 128 -14.58 -4.07 0.25
C LYS A 128 -14.02 -2.66 0.38
N ARG A 129 -14.26 -1.99 1.51
CA ARG A 129 -13.84 -0.59 1.69
C ARG A 129 -12.73 -0.47 2.73
N CYS A 130 -11.75 0.36 2.41
CA CYS A 130 -10.62 0.70 3.26
C CYS A 130 -10.42 2.21 3.33
N ALA A 131 -9.86 2.70 4.43
CA ALA A 131 -9.48 4.10 4.58
C ALA A 131 -8.04 4.25 5.07
N SER A 132 -7.33 5.26 4.59
CA SER A 132 -6.01 5.69 5.08
C SER A 132 -6.02 7.21 5.25
N VAL A 133 -6.47 7.69 6.41
CA VAL A 133 -6.80 9.11 6.63
C VAL A 133 -6.06 9.75 7.80
N GLY A 134 -4.86 9.24 8.10
CA GLY A 134 -3.99 9.72 9.18
C GLY A 134 -4.41 9.24 10.56
N HIS A 135 -4.16 10.06 11.58
CA HIS A 135 -4.45 9.79 12.98
C HIS A 135 -5.95 9.59 13.22
N MET A 136 -6.28 8.55 13.98
CA MET A 136 -7.65 8.13 14.25
C MET A 136 -7.90 8.15 15.75
N SER A 137 -8.97 8.81 16.17
CA SER A 137 -9.55 8.62 17.51
C SER A 137 -10.54 7.45 17.47
N ALA A 138 -10.83 6.84 18.63
CA ALA A 138 -11.81 5.76 18.73
C ALA A 138 -13.19 6.16 18.15
N ASP A 139 -13.64 7.39 18.37
CA ASP A 139 -14.91 7.89 17.82
C ASP A 139 -14.90 7.98 16.29
N ARG A 140 -13.79 8.45 15.71
CA ARG A 140 -13.64 8.47 14.24
C ARG A 140 -13.54 7.05 13.67
N ALA A 141 -12.86 6.14 14.36
CA ALA A 141 -12.79 4.73 13.97
C ALA A 141 -14.20 4.09 13.96
N ARG A 142 -15.01 4.33 15.00
CA ARG A 142 -16.41 3.86 15.04
C ARG A 142 -17.25 4.48 13.91
N ALA A 143 -17.10 5.78 13.66
CA ALA A 143 -17.81 6.43 12.55
C ALA A 143 -17.43 5.84 11.18
N LEU A 144 -16.15 5.50 10.94
CA LEU A 144 -15.74 4.80 9.72
C LEU A 144 -16.42 3.44 9.60
N LYS A 145 -16.46 2.67 10.70
CA LYS A 145 -17.13 1.37 10.73
C LYS A 145 -18.63 1.49 10.43
N GLU A 146 -19.31 2.44 11.04
CA GLU A 146 -20.73 2.74 10.79
C GLU A 146 -20.99 3.17 9.34
N ALA A 147 -20.04 3.85 8.71
CA ALA A 147 -20.10 4.22 7.29
C ALA A 147 -19.77 3.07 6.33
N GLY A 148 -19.49 1.86 6.85
CA GLY A 148 -19.22 0.67 6.04
C GLY A 148 -17.76 0.48 5.65
N ILE A 149 -16.80 1.11 6.33
CA ILE A 149 -15.38 0.74 6.22
C ILE A 149 -15.14 -0.57 6.98
N GLN A 150 -14.42 -1.51 6.37
CA GLN A 150 -13.99 -2.75 7.04
C GLN A 150 -12.56 -2.65 7.57
N ARG A 151 -11.69 -1.93 6.85
CA ARG A 151 -10.24 -1.91 7.09
C ARG A 151 -9.70 -0.49 7.17
N VAL A 152 -8.77 -0.25 8.09
CA VAL A 152 -8.02 1.01 8.14
C VAL A 152 -6.53 0.75 8.03
N HIS A 153 -5.90 1.50 7.14
CA HIS A 153 -4.48 1.49 6.91
C HIS A 153 -3.77 2.54 7.76
N HIS A 154 -2.77 2.10 8.52
CA HIS A 154 -1.89 2.97 9.29
C HIS A 154 -0.55 2.26 9.56
N ASN A 155 0.49 2.61 8.81
CA ASN A 155 1.80 1.98 8.93
C ASN A 155 2.56 2.41 10.20
N VAL A 156 3.45 1.54 10.65
CA VAL A 156 4.57 1.89 11.55
C VAL A 156 5.75 2.51 10.79
N GLU A 157 5.75 2.36 9.46
CA GLU A 157 6.73 2.84 8.46
C GLU A 157 8.08 2.13 8.54
N THR A 158 8.66 1.97 9.72
CA THR A 158 9.93 1.29 9.97
C THR A 158 9.98 0.75 11.41
N ALA A 159 11.13 0.24 11.82
CA ALA A 159 11.41 -0.15 13.20
C ALA A 159 11.34 1.06 14.14
N GLU A 160 10.82 0.87 15.37
CA GLU A 160 10.80 1.94 16.38
C GLU A 160 12.20 2.56 16.59
N SER A 161 13.25 1.74 16.63
CA SER A 161 14.64 2.21 16.81
C SER A 161 15.20 3.06 15.65
N TYR A 162 14.55 3.06 14.48
CA TYR A 162 14.94 3.86 13.30
C TYR A 162 13.97 5.00 13.00
N TYR A 163 12.84 5.05 13.69
CA TYR A 163 11.71 5.86 13.27
C TYR A 163 11.97 7.37 13.28
N ASP A 164 12.82 7.86 14.20
CA ASP A 164 13.20 9.28 14.27
C ASP A 164 13.94 9.77 13.01
N GLU A 165 14.57 8.86 12.25
CA GLU A 165 15.14 9.20 10.94
C GLU A 165 14.08 9.39 9.86
N VAL A 166 12.91 8.76 10.02
CA VAL A 166 11.81 8.80 9.07
C VAL A 166 10.96 10.06 9.23
N SER A 167 10.59 10.42 10.46
CA SER A 167 9.77 11.62 10.72
C SER A 167 9.97 12.12 12.15
N THR A 168 9.99 13.44 12.30
CA THR A 168 10.03 14.10 13.62
C THR A 168 8.70 14.75 14.00
N THR A 169 7.81 14.98 13.02
CA THR A 169 6.51 15.63 13.26
C THR A 169 5.44 14.67 13.80
N VAL A 170 5.57 13.38 13.54
CA VAL A 170 4.71 12.31 14.10
C VAL A 170 5.59 11.40 14.93
N ARG A 171 5.22 11.09 16.18
CA ARG A 171 5.93 10.11 17.03
C ARG A 171 5.44 8.68 16.80
N TYR A 172 6.31 7.69 17.01
CA TYR A 172 5.99 6.27 16.86
C TYR A 172 4.80 5.84 17.72
N GLU A 173 4.73 6.26 18.98
CA GLU A 173 3.64 5.90 19.89
C GLU A 173 2.29 6.50 19.43
N GLY A 174 2.31 7.60 18.68
CA GLY A 174 1.11 8.17 18.06
C GLY A 174 0.51 7.26 16.99
N ARG A 175 1.36 6.50 16.28
CA ARG A 175 0.93 5.49 15.30
C ARG A 175 0.32 4.31 16.01
N LEU A 176 0.97 3.80 17.07
CA LEU A 176 0.44 2.70 17.89
C LEU A 176 -0.94 3.04 18.46
N ARG A 177 -1.12 4.24 19.05
CA ARG A 177 -2.44 4.71 19.52
C ARG A 177 -3.51 4.73 18.43
N THR A 178 -3.13 5.06 17.19
CA THR A 178 -4.05 5.04 16.05
C THR A 178 -4.48 3.62 15.71
N ILE A 179 -3.52 2.70 15.69
CA ILE A 179 -3.75 1.28 15.42
C ILE A 179 -4.65 0.66 16.50
N ASP A 180 -4.40 0.98 17.77
CA ASP A 180 -5.24 0.54 18.88
C ASP A 180 -6.67 1.07 18.77
N ALA A 181 -6.86 2.36 18.46
CA ALA A 181 -8.19 2.93 18.26
C ALA A 181 -8.98 2.25 17.11
N VAL A 182 -8.30 1.86 16.03
CA VAL A 182 -8.88 1.08 14.93
C VAL A 182 -9.29 -0.30 15.42
N ARG A 183 -8.41 -1.00 16.15
CA ARG A 183 -8.67 -2.32 16.71
C ARG A 183 -9.84 -2.31 17.70
N GLU A 184 -9.89 -1.32 18.59
CA GLU A 184 -10.96 -1.13 19.58
C GLU A 184 -12.33 -0.89 18.94
N ALA A 185 -12.39 -0.23 17.79
CA ALA A 185 -13.62 -0.08 17.02
C ALA A 185 -14.07 -1.39 16.35
N GLY A 186 -13.22 -2.44 16.37
CA GLY A 186 -13.47 -3.72 15.70
C GLY A 186 -13.42 -3.60 14.19
N LEU A 187 -12.51 -2.77 13.67
CA LEU A 187 -12.11 -2.71 12.27
C LEU A 187 -10.89 -3.60 12.04
N GLU A 188 -10.71 -4.09 10.81
CA GLU A 188 -9.47 -4.72 10.41
C GLU A 188 -8.32 -3.71 10.40
N THR A 189 -7.18 -4.10 10.95
CA THR A 189 -5.95 -3.30 10.92
C THR A 189 -5.10 -3.68 9.70
N CYS A 190 -4.67 -2.68 8.95
CA CYS A 190 -3.72 -2.79 7.86
C CYS A 190 -2.46 -2.02 8.22
N VAL A 191 -1.44 -2.71 8.71
CA VAL A 191 -0.25 -2.11 9.33
C VAL A 191 0.97 -2.76 8.74
N GLY A 192 1.85 -1.95 8.15
CA GLY A 192 3.11 -2.41 7.60
C GLY A 192 4.16 -1.32 7.62
N GLY A 193 5.08 -1.38 6.67
CA GLY A 193 6.21 -0.47 6.59
C GLY A 193 6.77 -0.32 5.18
N ILE A 194 7.89 0.38 5.11
CA ILE A 194 8.64 0.65 3.90
C ILE A 194 10.05 0.09 4.11
N LEU A 195 10.47 -0.78 3.20
CA LEU A 195 11.84 -1.29 3.15
C LEU A 195 12.73 -0.31 2.37
N ASN A 196 14.02 -0.34 2.66
CA ASN A 196 15.05 0.47 2.02
C ASN A 196 14.97 1.98 2.32
N LEU A 197 14.50 2.36 3.51
CA LEU A 197 14.57 3.73 4.05
C LEU A 197 15.97 4.08 4.57
N GLY A 198 16.84 3.08 4.74
CA GLY A 198 18.17 3.19 5.35
C GLY A 198 18.32 2.40 6.65
N GLU A 199 17.28 1.69 7.04
CA GLU A 199 17.28 0.75 8.14
C GLU A 199 18.24 -0.42 7.87
N SER A 200 18.87 -0.92 8.94
CA SER A 200 19.69 -2.14 8.91
C SER A 200 18.83 -3.40 8.74
N ARG A 201 19.47 -4.52 8.34
CA ARG A 201 18.83 -5.85 8.33
C ARG A 201 18.21 -6.20 9.70
N ALA A 202 18.90 -5.91 10.80
CA ALA A 202 18.38 -6.12 12.15
C ALA A 202 17.13 -5.28 12.44
N GLN A 203 17.06 -4.04 11.96
CA GLN A 203 15.87 -3.19 12.09
C GLN A 203 14.70 -3.70 11.24
N ARG A 204 14.94 -4.34 10.09
CA ARG A 204 13.86 -5.02 9.36
C ARG A 204 13.28 -6.18 10.17
N VAL A 205 14.12 -6.95 10.87
CA VAL A 205 13.66 -7.99 11.81
C VAL A 205 12.89 -7.38 12.98
N GLU A 206 13.40 -6.32 13.60
CA GLU A 206 12.71 -5.58 14.66
C GLU A 206 11.30 -5.17 14.22
N MET A 207 11.17 -4.51 13.06
CA MET A 207 9.88 -4.11 12.50
C MET A 207 8.95 -5.32 12.28
N ALA A 208 9.46 -6.43 11.75
CA ALA A 208 8.65 -7.63 11.51
C ALA A 208 8.09 -8.22 12.80
N PHE A 209 8.87 -8.24 13.88
CA PHE A 209 8.43 -8.72 15.18
C PHE A 209 7.50 -7.71 15.90
N GLN A 210 7.74 -6.40 15.75
CA GLN A 210 6.78 -5.37 16.19
C GLN A 210 5.42 -5.54 15.50
N LEU A 211 5.42 -5.80 14.19
CA LEU A 211 4.20 -6.13 13.45
C LEU A 211 3.56 -7.42 13.97
N ALA A 212 4.34 -8.44 14.34
CA ALA A 212 3.80 -9.68 14.90
C ALA A 212 3.11 -9.45 16.25
N GLU A 213 3.64 -8.56 17.08
CA GLU A 213 3.00 -8.14 18.34
C GLU A 213 1.70 -7.34 18.08
N ILE A 214 1.65 -6.54 17.02
CA ILE A 214 0.45 -5.83 16.57
C ILE A 214 -0.61 -6.80 16.02
N ASP A 215 -0.21 -7.97 15.51
CA ASP A 215 -1.06 -9.00 14.87
C ASP A 215 -2.07 -8.40 13.86
N PRO A 216 -1.62 -7.61 12.87
CA PRO A 216 -2.53 -6.94 11.96
C PRO A 216 -3.20 -7.92 11.01
N THR A 217 -4.42 -7.60 10.59
CA THR A 217 -5.15 -8.42 9.62
C THR A 217 -4.46 -8.43 8.25
N SER A 218 -3.89 -7.29 7.85
CA SER A 218 -3.16 -7.13 6.60
C SER A 218 -1.84 -6.36 6.81
N VAL A 219 -0.80 -6.77 6.09
CA VAL A 219 0.53 -6.14 6.12
C VAL A 219 0.87 -5.66 4.71
N PRO A 220 0.80 -4.34 4.44
CA PRO A 220 1.34 -3.77 3.23
C PRO A 220 2.88 -3.72 3.33
N ILE A 221 3.55 -4.28 2.33
CA ILE A 221 4.98 -4.15 2.15
C ILE A 221 5.20 -3.14 1.04
N ASN A 222 5.84 -2.04 1.38
CA ASN A 222 6.30 -1.03 0.44
C ASN A 222 7.82 -1.12 0.34
N MET A 223 8.36 -0.71 -0.78
CA MET A 223 9.78 -0.45 -0.94
C MET A 223 9.95 1.02 -1.28
N LEU A 224 11.02 1.63 -0.79
CA LEU A 224 11.30 3.02 -1.11
C LEU A 224 11.34 3.19 -2.64
N ASN A 225 10.52 4.12 -3.13
CA ASN A 225 10.66 4.70 -4.46
C ASN A 225 11.34 6.06 -4.25
N PRO A 226 12.67 6.17 -4.45
CA PRO A 226 13.41 7.39 -4.20
C PRO A 226 12.88 8.53 -5.08
N ARG A 227 12.45 9.62 -4.45
CA ARG A 227 11.95 10.81 -5.14
C ARG A 227 12.91 11.96 -4.95
N ALA A 228 13.54 12.42 -6.03
CA ALA A 228 14.40 13.60 -6.02
C ALA A 228 13.69 14.77 -5.30
N GLY A 229 14.40 15.41 -4.35
CA GLY A 229 13.84 16.47 -3.50
C GLY A 229 13.12 15.98 -2.23
N THR A 230 13.11 14.69 -1.94
CA THR A 230 12.77 14.15 -0.60
C THR A 230 14.04 13.83 0.19
N LYS A 231 13.96 13.65 1.53
CA LYS A 231 15.12 13.32 2.38
C LYS A 231 15.81 12.03 1.92
N PHE A 232 15.05 11.08 1.39
CA PHE A 232 15.55 9.79 0.91
C PHE A 232 15.64 9.70 -0.62
N GLY A 233 15.62 10.84 -1.31
CA GLY A 233 15.51 10.91 -2.76
C GLY A 233 16.72 10.42 -3.55
N ASP A 234 17.91 10.40 -2.93
CA ASP A 234 19.18 10.03 -3.56
C ASP A 234 19.59 8.58 -3.31
N ARG A 235 18.73 7.79 -2.66
CA ARG A 235 19.00 6.38 -2.42
C ARG A 235 18.80 5.59 -3.70
N ASP A 236 19.53 4.49 -3.83
CA ASP A 236 19.27 3.50 -4.87
C ASP A 236 18.01 2.70 -4.57
N TYR A 237 17.43 2.10 -5.61
CA TYR A 237 16.41 1.08 -5.43
C TYR A 237 16.97 -0.11 -4.65
N MET A 238 16.08 -0.78 -3.92
CA MET A 238 16.37 -2.03 -3.25
C MET A 238 16.69 -3.09 -4.30
N ASP A 239 17.73 -3.88 -4.05
CA ASP A 239 18.02 -5.05 -4.87
C ASP A 239 16.78 -5.99 -4.91
N PRO A 240 16.36 -6.46 -6.09
CA PRO A 240 15.19 -7.33 -6.23
C PRO A 240 15.29 -8.62 -5.40
N TRP A 241 16.49 -9.22 -5.28
CA TRP A 241 16.71 -10.44 -4.50
C TRP A 241 16.61 -10.18 -3.00
N GLU A 242 17.14 -9.06 -2.53
CA GLU A 242 16.90 -8.57 -1.16
C GLU A 242 15.40 -8.39 -0.90
N ALA A 243 14.65 -7.78 -1.83
CA ALA A 243 13.23 -7.54 -1.64
C ALA A 243 12.43 -8.86 -1.50
N VAL A 244 12.64 -9.83 -2.39
CA VAL A 244 11.95 -11.14 -2.30
C VAL A 244 12.34 -11.92 -1.06
N LYS A 245 13.62 -11.86 -0.64
CA LYS A 245 14.08 -12.45 0.62
C LYS A 245 13.33 -11.88 1.82
N TRP A 246 13.25 -10.56 1.93
CA TRP A 246 12.58 -9.91 3.06
C TRP A 246 11.08 -10.17 3.08
N ILE A 247 10.42 -10.26 1.92
CA ILE A 247 9.02 -10.69 1.84
C ILE A 247 8.84 -12.10 2.41
N ALA A 248 9.72 -13.04 2.06
CA ALA A 248 9.70 -14.41 2.55
C ALA A 248 9.93 -14.49 4.07
N ILE A 249 10.90 -13.75 4.60
CA ILE A 249 11.16 -13.64 6.04
C ILE A 249 9.91 -13.10 6.76
N PHE A 250 9.33 -12.01 6.26
CA PHE A 250 8.13 -11.42 6.85
C PHE A 250 6.96 -12.40 6.86
N ARG A 251 6.76 -13.17 5.78
CA ARG A 251 5.69 -14.18 5.71
C ARG A 251 5.85 -15.24 6.80
N LEU A 252 7.08 -15.69 7.07
CA LEU A 252 7.33 -16.67 8.13
C LEU A 252 7.15 -16.08 9.53
N ILE A 253 7.39 -14.78 9.72
CA ILE A 253 7.14 -14.09 11.00
C ILE A 253 5.64 -13.82 11.21
N LEU A 254 4.90 -13.49 10.15
CA LEU A 254 3.48 -13.11 10.15
C LEU A 254 2.64 -14.08 9.29
N PRO A 255 2.59 -15.39 9.61
CA PRO A 255 1.94 -16.40 8.77
C PRO A 255 0.43 -16.20 8.63
N GLY A 256 -0.21 -15.54 9.60
CA GLY A 256 -1.66 -15.32 9.61
C GLY A 256 -2.14 -14.06 8.89
N ALA A 257 -1.24 -13.16 8.50
CA ALA A 257 -1.60 -11.85 7.95
C ALA A 257 -1.71 -11.86 6.42
N LEU A 258 -2.56 -10.98 5.87
CA LEU A 258 -2.71 -10.79 4.43
C LEU A 258 -1.64 -9.84 3.90
N PHE A 259 -0.71 -10.36 3.13
CA PHE A 259 0.41 -9.57 2.62
C PHE A 259 0.03 -8.89 1.31
N ARG A 260 0.39 -7.61 1.20
CA ARG A 260 0.15 -6.83 -0.01
C ARG A 260 1.41 -6.13 -0.47
N LEU A 261 1.80 -6.31 -1.73
CA LEU A 261 2.81 -5.42 -2.32
C LEU A 261 2.18 -4.12 -2.79
N CYS A 262 2.75 -3.01 -2.33
CA CYS A 262 2.23 -1.67 -2.55
C CYS A 262 3.28 -0.79 -3.26
N GLY A 263 3.57 0.39 -2.73
CA GLY A 263 4.42 1.39 -3.37
C GLY A 263 5.84 0.89 -3.59
N GLY A 264 6.43 1.28 -4.73
CA GLY A 264 7.80 0.93 -5.11
C GLY A 264 7.97 -0.47 -5.69
N ARG A 265 6.93 -1.32 -5.72
CA ARG A 265 7.06 -2.69 -6.21
C ARG A 265 7.47 -2.79 -7.69
N VAL A 266 7.03 -1.85 -8.53
CA VAL A 266 7.32 -1.89 -9.97
C VAL A 266 8.80 -1.59 -10.21
N GLU A 267 9.31 -0.54 -9.57
CA GLU A 267 10.68 -0.07 -9.76
C GLU A 267 11.71 -0.97 -9.07
N ASN A 268 11.39 -1.49 -7.88
CA ASN A 268 12.33 -2.28 -7.09
C ASN A 268 12.36 -3.77 -7.48
N LEU A 269 11.27 -4.36 -8.00
CA LEU A 269 11.24 -5.80 -8.30
C LEU A 269 11.52 -6.14 -9.75
N GLY A 270 11.11 -5.28 -10.70
CA GLY A 270 11.22 -5.57 -12.13
C GLY A 270 10.66 -6.96 -12.48
N GLU A 271 11.51 -7.81 -13.06
CA GLU A 271 11.16 -9.17 -13.49
C GLU A 271 10.91 -10.15 -12.32
N LEU A 272 11.39 -9.85 -11.09
CA LEU A 272 11.19 -10.73 -9.92
C LEU A 272 9.82 -10.55 -9.26
N HIS A 273 8.89 -9.82 -9.88
CA HIS A 273 7.58 -9.58 -9.29
C HIS A 273 6.79 -10.86 -9.03
N ALA A 274 6.76 -11.80 -9.97
CA ALA A 274 6.11 -13.10 -9.80
C ALA A 274 6.80 -13.93 -8.69
N LEU A 275 8.13 -13.82 -8.58
CA LEU A 275 8.89 -14.46 -7.51
C LEU A 275 8.55 -13.84 -6.15
N ALA A 276 8.35 -12.52 -6.09
CA ALA A 276 7.89 -11.81 -4.90
C ALA A 276 6.49 -12.29 -4.48
N VAL A 277 5.60 -12.58 -5.44
CA VAL A 277 4.29 -13.19 -5.13
C VAL A 277 4.49 -14.56 -4.46
N ARG A 278 5.34 -15.41 -5.03
CA ARG A 278 5.72 -16.70 -4.45
C ARG A 278 6.39 -16.58 -3.07
N ALA A 279 7.08 -15.48 -2.79
CA ALA A 279 7.67 -15.21 -1.46
C ALA A 279 6.62 -15.01 -0.36
N GLY A 280 5.32 -15.00 -0.68
CA GLY A 280 4.24 -15.11 0.31
C GLY A 280 3.23 -13.98 0.24
N ILE A 281 3.07 -13.31 -0.89
CA ILE A 281 2.10 -12.22 -1.06
C ILE A 281 0.70 -12.78 -1.33
N ASN A 282 -0.32 -12.10 -0.82
CA ASN A 282 -1.73 -12.43 -1.08
C ASN A 282 -2.36 -11.52 -2.13
N GLY A 283 -1.79 -10.35 -2.41
CA GLY A 283 -2.30 -9.47 -3.42
C GLY A 283 -1.47 -8.22 -3.58
N VAL A 284 -1.90 -7.33 -4.48
CA VAL A 284 -1.12 -6.13 -4.82
C VAL A 284 -2.00 -4.89 -4.81
N MET A 285 -1.38 -3.72 -4.70
CA MET A 285 -2.04 -2.49 -5.09
C MET A 285 -2.01 -2.39 -6.62
N MET A 286 -3.20 -2.50 -7.22
CA MET A 286 -3.43 -2.46 -8.65
C MET A 286 -3.57 -1.02 -9.15
N GLY A 287 -3.11 -0.79 -10.37
CA GLY A 287 -3.16 0.53 -11.01
C GLY A 287 -2.19 1.51 -10.34
N ASN A 288 -2.51 2.80 -10.45
CA ASN A 288 -1.62 3.86 -9.98
C ASN A 288 -1.49 3.91 -8.46
N PHE A 289 -0.31 4.34 -8.01
CA PHE A 289 -0.05 4.70 -6.62
C PHE A 289 -0.42 6.16 -6.37
N LEU A 290 -0.23 6.63 -5.13
CA LEU A 290 -0.62 8.00 -4.73
C LEU A 290 0.04 9.10 -5.57
N THR A 291 1.28 8.89 -6.01
CA THR A 291 2.09 9.90 -6.70
C THR A 291 2.85 9.35 -7.91
N THR A 292 2.71 8.07 -8.23
CA THR A 292 3.45 7.40 -9.32
C THR A 292 2.54 6.45 -10.09
N LEU A 293 2.92 6.19 -11.33
CA LEU A 293 2.28 5.16 -12.14
C LEU A 293 2.56 3.78 -11.54
N GLY A 294 1.60 2.88 -11.66
CA GLY A 294 1.77 1.47 -11.31
C GLY A 294 1.69 0.57 -12.53
N SER A 295 1.49 -0.72 -12.29
CA SER A 295 1.22 -1.71 -13.34
C SER A 295 -0.23 -1.60 -13.84
N GLU A 296 -0.45 -1.98 -15.09
CA GLU A 296 -1.81 -2.13 -15.61
C GLU A 296 -2.55 -3.22 -14.82
N PRO A 297 -3.81 -3.00 -14.40
CA PRO A 297 -4.56 -3.99 -13.63
C PRO A 297 -4.66 -5.37 -14.30
N ALA A 298 -4.61 -5.42 -15.64
CA ALA A 298 -4.64 -6.67 -16.39
C ALA A 298 -3.36 -7.51 -16.16
N ASP A 299 -2.20 -6.87 -16.16
CA ASP A 299 -0.91 -7.53 -15.95
C ASP A 299 -0.82 -8.10 -14.53
N ASP A 300 -1.33 -7.36 -13.55
CA ASP A 300 -1.41 -7.84 -12.16
C ASP A 300 -2.28 -9.09 -12.01
N ARG A 301 -3.44 -9.13 -12.68
CA ARG A 301 -4.29 -10.33 -12.63
C ARG A 301 -3.64 -11.51 -13.32
N ALA A 302 -3.07 -11.29 -14.51
CA ALA A 302 -2.39 -12.34 -15.28
C ALA A 302 -1.26 -12.98 -14.48
N MET A 303 -0.43 -12.17 -13.80
CA MET A 303 0.65 -12.66 -12.94
C MET A 303 0.15 -13.59 -11.83
N PHE A 304 -0.99 -13.27 -11.20
CA PHE A 304 -1.57 -14.13 -10.15
C PHE A 304 -2.19 -15.40 -10.75
N GLU A 305 -2.89 -15.30 -11.89
CA GLU A 305 -3.48 -16.44 -12.59
C GLU A 305 -2.40 -17.44 -13.06
N GLU A 306 -1.27 -16.95 -13.59
CA GLU A 306 -0.12 -17.77 -14.00
C GLU A 306 0.49 -18.57 -12.83
N LEU A 307 0.39 -18.03 -11.62
CA LEU A 307 0.81 -18.69 -10.38
C LEU A 307 -0.26 -19.62 -9.79
N GLY A 308 -1.38 -19.83 -10.51
CA GLY A 308 -2.50 -20.66 -10.07
C GLY A 308 -3.32 -20.04 -8.94
N LEU A 309 -3.31 -18.70 -8.83
CA LEU A 309 -4.03 -17.97 -7.78
C LEU A 309 -5.34 -17.40 -8.32
N SER A 310 -6.39 -17.51 -7.51
CA SER A 310 -7.72 -17.05 -7.93
C SER A 310 -7.84 -15.54 -7.74
N VAL A 311 -8.11 -14.84 -8.85
CA VAL A 311 -8.36 -13.40 -8.91
C VAL A 311 -9.85 -13.07 -8.96
N ALA A 312 -10.71 -14.09 -8.87
CA ALA A 312 -12.16 -13.95 -8.92
C ALA A 312 -12.66 -13.02 -7.81
N ARG A 313 -13.67 -12.22 -8.16
CA ARG A 313 -14.32 -11.32 -7.23
C ARG A 313 -15.27 -12.10 -6.30
N GLN A 314 -15.50 -11.56 -5.10
CA GLN A 314 -16.54 -12.02 -4.19
C GLN A 314 -17.79 -11.15 -4.30
N ASP A 315 -18.96 -11.79 -4.23
CA ASP A 315 -20.28 -11.13 -4.27
C ASP A 315 -20.74 -10.61 -2.90
N ASP A 316 -19.85 -10.61 -1.91
CA ASP A 316 -20.21 -10.36 -0.51
C ASP A 316 -20.45 -8.89 -0.15
N ASN A 317 -20.29 -7.97 -1.11
CA ASN A 317 -20.32 -6.52 -0.93
C ASN A 317 -19.55 -6.06 0.34
N GLY A 318 -18.41 -6.69 0.63
CA GLY A 318 -17.59 -6.44 1.80
C GLY A 318 -18.25 -6.70 3.16
N SER A 319 -19.30 -7.51 3.19
CA SER A 319 -19.85 -8.07 4.43
C SER A 319 -18.87 -9.05 5.09
N ASN A 320 -17.99 -9.70 4.32
CA ASN A 320 -16.92 -10.50 4.87
C ASN A 320 -15.68 -9.63 5.12
N PRO A 321 -15.11 -9.64 6.35
CA PRO A 321 -13.87 -8.92 6.63
C PRO A 321 -12.72 -9.40 5.73
N ARG A 322 -12.55 -10.72 5.58
CA ARG A 322 -11.37 -11.30 4.91
C ARG A 322 -11.57 -11.48 3.41
N PRO A 323 -10.51 -11.39 2.61
CA PRO A 323 -10.53 -11.77 1.20
C PRO A 323 -10.61 -13.29 1.16
N ASP A 324 -11.80 -13.81 1.01
CA ASP A 324 -12.01 -15.23 0.84
C ASP A 324 -12.87 -15.49 -0.38
N ASN A 325 -12.20 -15.57 -1.53
CA ASN A 325 -12.69 -16.36 -2.65
C ASN A 325 -12.76 -17.86 -2.28
N ARG A 326 -12.80 -18.20 -0.97
CA ARG A 326 -12.81 -19.51 -0.35
C ARG A 326 -14.17 -19.90 0.22
N SER A 327 -15.17 -19.00 0.18
CA SER A 327 -16.52 -19.19 0.73
C SER A 327 -16.56 -20.20 1.90
N GLY A 328 -16.09 -19.78 3.08
CA GLY A 328 -16.14 -20.61 4.29
C GLY A 328 -14.76 -20.99 4.82
N TRP A 329 -14.35 -20.38 5.93
CA TRP A 329 -13.19 -20.86 6.67
C TRP A 329 -13.64 -21.71 7.86
N LEU A 330 -13.43 -23.03 7.73
CA LEU A 330 -12.80 -23.96 8.68
C LEU A 330 -12.99 -25.42 8.23
N GLU A 331 -13.90 -25.70 7.29
CA GLU A 331 -14.27 -27.07 6.90
C GLU A 331 -14.50 -27.29 5.38
N GLY A 332 -14.28 -26.29 4.53
CA GLY A 332 -14.60 -26.35 3.09
C GLY A 332 -13.40 -26.26 2.14
N GLU A 333 -13.57 -26.81 0.94
CA GLU A 333 -12.61 -26.70 -0.18
C GLU A 333 -12.64 -25.29 -0.79
N ALA A 334 -11.48 -24.80 -1.25
CA ALA A 334 -11.43 -23.56 -2.02
C ALA A 334 -12.21 -23.73 -3.34
N PRO A 335 -13.07 -22.77 -3.73
CA PRO A 335 -13.66 -22.71 -5.05
C PRO A 335 -12.57 -22.83 -6.11
N GLN A 336 -12.81 -23.67 -7.11
CA GLN A 336 -11.91 -23.76 -8.25
C GLN A 336 -11.85 -22.40 -8.95
N ALA A 337 -10.72 -22.11 -9.59
CA ALA A 337 -10.57 -20.99 -10.51
C ALA A 337 -11.45 -21.21 -11.76
N GLU A 338 -12.76 -21.19 -11.61
CA GLU A 338 -13.69 -21.17 -12.73
C GLU A 338 -13.77 -19.73 -13.23
N GLY A 339 -13.03 -19.45 -14.32
CA GLY A 339 -13.04 -18.18 -15.05
C GLY A 339 -14.35 -17.89 -15.78
N ALA A 340 -15.51 -18.16 -15.16
CA ALA A 340 -16.80 -18.00 -15.79
C ALA A 340 -17.52 -16.75 -15.27
N ALA A 341 -17.58 -15.74 -16.14
CA ALA A 341 -18.51 -14.61 -16.11
C ALA A 341 -18.33 -13.55 -15.00
N LEU A 342 -17.10 -13.01 -14.84
CA LEU A 342 -17.00 -11.61 -14.44
C LEU A 342 -17.42 -10.78 -15.65
N VAL A 343 -18.64 -10.27 -15.61
CA VAL A 343 -19.29 -9.55 -16.70
C VAL A 343 -18.34 -8.47 -17.24
N ASP A 344 -17.88 -8.75 -18.43
CA ASP A 344 -17.11 -7.88 -19.31
C ASP A 344 -18.03 -6.76 -19.81
N SER A 345 -18.53 -5.88 -18.93
CA SER A 345 -19.19 -4.65 -19.37
C SER A 345 -18.13 -3.57 -19.64
N ARG A 346 -17.17 -3.91 -20.52
CA ARG A 346 -16.17 -2.98 -21.08
C ARG A 346 -16.81 -1.82 -21.86
N SER A 347 -18.10 -1.88 -22.18
CA SER A 347 -18.76 -0.91 -23.06
C SER A 347 -19.40 0.29 -22.37
N GLU A 348 -19.60 0.28 -21.04
CA GLU A 348 -20.38 1.32 -20.34
C GLU A 348 -19.64 2.04 -19.22
N ALA A 349 -18.52 1.50 -18.72
CA ALA A 349 -17.68 2.23 -17.78
C ALA A 349 -16.88 3.30 -18.53
N ARG A 350 -17.11 4.58 -18.21
CA ARG A 350 -16.12 5.62 -18.51
C ARG A 350 -14.87 5.28 -17.70
N PHE A 351 -13.90 4.60 -18.32
CA PHE A 351 -12.60 4.39 -17.70
C PHE A 351 -12.02 5.78 -17.44
N TRP A 352 -11.99 6.14 -16.17
CA TRP A 352 -11.43 7.41 -15.70
C TRP A 352 -9.94 7.46 -16.08
N ASP A 353 -9.49 8.58 -16.67
CA ASP A 353 -8.14 8.75 -17.21
C ASP A 353 -7.09 8.82 -16.07
N PRO A 354 -6.23 7.80 -15.92
CA PRO A 354 -5.23 7.73 -14.86
C PRO A 354 -4.22 8.87 -14.87
N SER A 355 -4.03 9.52 -16.02
CA SER A 355 -3.11 10.66 -16.17
C SER A 355 -3.62 11.93 -15.48
N THR A 356 -4.92 12.02 -15.18
CA THR A 356 -5.51 13.21 -14.56
C THR A 356 -5.23 13.32 -13.06
N GLN A 357 -5.05 12.21 -12.32
CA GLN A 357 -4.57 12.25 -10.91
C GLN A 357 -3.11 12.69 -10.79
N LEU A 358 -2.30 12.48 -11.83
CA LEU A 358 -0.86 12.72 -11.78
C LEU A 358 -0.47 14.09 -12.36
N ARG A 359 -1.39 15.06 -12.39
CA ARG A 359 -1.06 16.44 -12.74
C ARG A 359 -0.27 17.06 -11.58
N HIS A 360 1.03 17.23 -11.81
CA HIS A 360 1.96 17.73 -10.81
C HIS A 360 1.91 19.26 -10.73
N HIS A 361 2.02 19.78 -9.51
CA HIS A 361 2.21 21.21 -9.26
C HIS A 361 3.52 21.42 -8.50
N ARG A 362 4.37 22.31 -9.01
CA ARG A 362 5.55 22.77 -8.27
C ARG A 362 5.11 23.58 -7.06
N LYS A 363 5.68 23.28 -5.89
CA LYS A 363 5.39 24.00 -4.64
C LYS A 363 5.94 25.44 -4.73
N PRO A 364 5.18 26.46 -4.31
CA PRO A 364 5.63 27.85 -4.39
C PRO A 364 6.75 28.17 -3.38
N SER A 365 6.79 27.46 -2.26
CA SER A 365 7.87 27.53 -1.27
C SER A 365 7.99 26.22 -0.51
N VAL A 366 9.22 25.88 -0.13
CA VAL A 366 9.55 24.68 0.67
C VAL A 366 10.27 25.16 1.93
N PRO A 367 9.65 25.05 3.12
CA PRO A 367 10.31 25.41 4.37
C PRO A 367 11.45 24.43 4.70
N PRO A 368 12.45 24.84 5.51
CA PRO A 368 13.47 23.93 6.01
C PRO A 368 12.82 22.83 6.86
N ARG A 369 13.37 21.62 6.81
CA ARG A 369 12.89 20.51 7.64
C ARG A 369 13.14 20.78 9.13
N PRO A 370 12.25 20.27 10.01
CA PRO A 370 12.45 20.40 11.46
C PRO A 370 13.73 19.69 11.96
N ASP A 371 14.13 18.60 11.30
CA ASP A 371 15.35 17.82 11.61
C ASP A 371 16.64 18.41 11.03
N GLY A 372 16.55 19.51 10.26
CA GLY A 372 17.70 20.14 9.62
C GLY A 372 18.29 19.36 8.44
N ALA A 373 17.72 18.23 8.05
CA ALA A 373 18.18 17.45 6.89
C ALA A 373 17.97 18.25 5.58
N PRO A 374 18.86 18.11 4.59
CA PRO A 374 18.73 18.81 3.31
C PRO A 374 17.49 18.34 2.53
N ASN A 375 16.83 19.28 1.84
CA ASN A 375 15.68 19.02 0.97
C ASN A 375 16.06 18.82 -0.50
N ARG A 376 17.31 18.46 -0.79
CA ARG A 376 17.88 18.51 -2.13
C ARG A 376 18.54 17.20 -2.48
N ALA A 377 18.36 16.79 -3.73
CA ALA A 377 19.22 15.78 -4.32
C ALA A 377 20.67 16.29 -4.26
N LEU A 378 21.56 15.53 -3.63
CA LEU A 378 22.99 15.76 -3.77
C LEU A 378 23.30 15.69 -5.27
N PRO A 379 24.02 16.65 -5.86
CA PRO A 379 24.37 16.56 -7.26
C PRO A 379 25.26 15.31 -7.44
N ALA A 380 24.67 14.25 -7.98
CA ALA A 380 25.42 13.05 -8.34
C ALA A 380 26.36 13.41 -9.48
N GLU A 381 27.66 13.44 -9.21
CA GLU A 381 28.68 13.44 -10.25
C GLU A 381 28.46 12.19 -11.12
N GLY A 382 27.86 12.36 -12.31
CA GLY A 382 27.75 11.31 -13.33
C GLY A 382 26.41 10.56 -13.45
N SER A 383 25.29 11.02 -12.88
CA SER A 383 24.00 10.31 -13.08
C SER A 383 23.43 10.49 -14.50
N VAL A 384 22.99 9.38 -15.09
CA VAL A 384 22.28 9.30 -16.38
C VAL A 384 20.91 9.94 -16.23
N ALA A 385 20.55 10.83 -17.15
CA ALA A 385 19.25 11.49 -17.16
C ALA A 385 18.11 10.46 -17.21
N LEU A 386 17.22 10.50 -16.22
CA LEU A 386 15.92 9.80 -16.27
C LEU A 386 15.12 10.33 -17.49
N PRO A 387 14.31 9.48 -18.15
CA PRO A 387 13.50 9.91 -19.29
C PRO A 387 12.63 11.11 -18.90
N GLN A 388 12.72 12.18 -19.69
CA GLN A 388 11.94 13.41 -19.49
C GLN A 388 10.45 13.07 -19.51
N VAL A 389 9.78 13.34 -18.39
CA VAL A 389 8.32 13.31 -18.30
C VAL A 389 7.75 14.42 -19.15
N VAL A 390 6.81 14.09 -20.04
CA VAL A 390 6.13 15.02 -20.94
C VAL A 390 5.43 16.10 -20.11
N GLN A 391 5.97 17.31 -20.13
CA GLN A 391 5.21 18.51 -19.76
C GLN A 391 4.17 18.74 -20.84
N VAL A 392 2.89 18.58 -20.50
CA VAL A 392 1.79 19.07 -21.34
C VAL A 392 1.50 20.48 -20.86
N ASP A 393 1.98 21.48 -21.61
CA ASP A 393 1.60 22.87 -21.37
C ASP A 393 0.07 22.99 -21.38
N PRO A 394 -0.54 23.75 -20.45
CA PRO A 394 -1.95 24.03 -20.49
C PRO A 394 -2.22 24.81 -21.78
N ALA A 395 -2.86 24.16 -22.76
CA ALA A 395 -3.35 24.83 -23.95
C ALA A 395 -4.17 26.05 -23.51
N ALA A 396 -3.71 27.24 -23.91
CA ALA A 396 -4.44 28.47 -23.71
C ALA A 396 -5.82 28.33 -24.38
N PRO A 397 -6.91 28.80 -23.76
CA PRO A 397 -8.21 28.84 -24.42
C PRO A 397 -8.11 29.83 -25.60
N GLY A 398 -8.10 29.31 -26.82
CA GLY A 398 -8.23 30.10 -28.04
C GLY A 398 -9.59 30.80 -28.06
N GLY A 399 -9.57 32.09 -28.41
CA GLY A 399 -10.74 32.98 -28.45
C GLY A 399 -11.60 32.88 -29.69
#